data_AF-A0A9D5JSS1-F1
#
_entry.id   AF-A0A9D5JSS1-F1
#
_cell.length_a   1.000
_cell.length_b   1.000
_cell.length_c   1.000
_cell.angle_alpha   90.00
_cell.angle_beta   90.00
_cell.angle_gamma   90.00
#
_symmetry.space_group_name_H-M   'P 1'
#
loop_
_entity.id
_entity.type
_entity.pdbx_description
1 polymer ?
#
loop_
_entity_poly.entity_id
_entity_poly.type
_entity_poly.pdbx_seq_one_letter_code
_entity_poly.pdbx_strand_id
1 'polypeptide(L)'
;ITTQDITPYGNGIDHINSIMQPSVATDAPVVGVAITTETAVPGCATGASHEIDIEVAVRFCIEVAKAFGAGRCQLYDAEEFQRLVALYGSMKHLQHASNHKEEQRGHV
;
A
#
# COMPACT_ATOMS: atom_id res chain seq x y z
N ILE A 1 -5.55 -2.26 -9.22
CA ILE A 1 -4.76 -1.16 -8.64
C ILE A 1 -4.76 -0.03 -9.66
N THR A 2 -5.11 1.17 -9.24
CA THR A 2 -5.05 2.38 -10.07
C THR A 2 -4.08 3.39 -9.45
N THR A 3 -3.65 4.40 -10.20
CA THR A 3 -2.76 5.46 -9.69
C THR A 3 -3.37 6.18 -8.48
N GLN A 4 -4.69 6.30 -8.41
CA GLN A 4 -5.39 6.91 -7.27
C GLN A 4 -5.13 6.14 -5.97
N ASP A 5 -4.99 4.81 -6.02
CA ASP A 5 -4.80 3.97 -4.83
C ASP A 5 -3.50 4.28 -4.05
N ILE A 6 -2.55 5.01 -4.66
CA ILE A 6 -1.28 5.44 -4.04
C ILE A 6 -1.20 6.96 -3.79
N THR A 7 -2.34 7.66 -3.76
CA THR A 7 -2.44 9.09 -3.41
C THR A 7 -3.16 9.29 -2.07
N PRO A 8 -2.90 10.38 -1.31
CA PRO A 8 -3.55 10.61 -0.02
C PRO A 8 -5.08 10.64 -0.08
N TYR A 9 -5.72 10.05 0.93
CA TYR A 9 -7.12 10.36 1.20
C TYR A 9 -7.32 11.83 1.55
N GLY A 10 -8.45 12.39 1.11
CA GLY A 10 -8.78 13.81 1.33
C GLY A 10 -8.40 14.74 0.17
N ASN A 11 -7.90 14.20 -0.94
CA ASN A 11 -7.70 14.96 -2.18
C ASN A 11 -8.97 15.09 -3.06
N GLY A 12 -10.10 14.54 -2.60
CA GLY A 12 -11.39 14.59 -3.30
C GLY A 12 -11.50 13.64 -4.50
N ILE A 13 -10.59 12.67 -4.64
CA ILE A 13 -10.59 11.68 -5.72
C ILE A 13 -11.18 10.35 -5.24
N ASP A 14 -11.87 9.64 -6.13
CA ASP A 14 -12.36 8.30 -5.87
C ASP A 14 -11.21 7.26 -5.90
N HIS A 15 -11.19 6.40 -4.88
CA HIS A 15 -10.23 5.28 -4.77
C HIS A 15 -10.98 3.95 -4.84
N ILE A 16 -10.48 2.99 -5.60
CA ILE A 16 -11.14 1.68 -5.73
C ILE A 16 -10.93 0.85 -4.46
N ASN A 17 -9.75 0.95 -3.84
CA ASN A 17 -9.42 0.24 -2.61
C ASN A 17 -8.41 1.03 -1.76
N SER A 18 -8.33 0.70 -0.48
CA SER A 18 -7.40 1.31 0.48
C SER A 18 -6.12 0.52 0.70
N ILE A 19 -5.91 -0.60 -0.01
CA ILE A 19 -4.86 -1.56 0.35
C ILE A 19 -3.44 -0.99 0.17
N MET A 20 -3.28 -0.04 -0.76
CA MET A 20 -2.00 0.60 -1.05
C MET A 20 -1.79 1.91 -0.27
N GLN A 21 -2.76 2.36 0.52
CA GLN A 21 -2.67 3.61 1.30
C GLN A 21 -1.52 3.67 2.31
N PRO A 22 -1.08 2.57 2.95
CA PRO A 22 0.11 2.61 3.79
C PRO A 22 1.34 3.17 3.07
N SER A 23 1.44 3.03 1.74
CA SER A 23 2.55 3.58 0.94
C SER A 23 2.60 5.10 0.92
N VAL A 24 1.49 5.78 1.25
CA VAL A 24 1.42 7.25 1.35
C VAL A 24 1.88 7.75 2.72
N ALA A 25 1.76 6.92 3.75
CA ALA A 25 2.06 7.29 5.13
C ALA A 25 3.51 7.00 5.57
N THR A 26 4.34 6.44 4.70
CA THR A 26 5.71 6.03 5.02
C THR A 26 6.66 6.18 3.83
N ASP A 27 7.91 6.53 4.13
CA ASP A 27 9.00 6.51 3.15
C ASP A 27 9.57 5.10 2.91
N ALA A 28 9.22 4.13 3.77
CA ALA A 28 9.67 2.75 3.66
C ALA A 28 8.90 2.00 2.56
N PRO A 29 9.53 1.01 1.89
CA PRO A 29 8.80 0.12 0.98
C PRO A 29 7.67 -0.62 1.71
N VAL A 30 6.51 -0.72 1.06
CA VAL A 30 5.34 -1.46 1.57
C VAL A 30 5.15 -2.71 0.74
N VAL A 31 4.99 -3.85 1.41
CA VAL A 31 4.68 -5.14 0.79
C VAL A 31 3.41 -5.69 1.42
N GLY A 32 2.40 -5.97 0.59
CA GLY A 32 1.16 -6.59 1.02
C GLY A 32 1.25 -8.12 1.00
N VAL A 33 0.68 -8.77 2.02
CA VAL A 33 0.51 -10.23 2.06
C VAL A 33 -0.97 -10.53 1.90
N ALA A 34 -1.33 -11.14 0.77
CA ALA A 34 -2.72 -11.50 0.48
C ALA A 34 -3.09 -12.82 1.16
N ILE A 35 -4.20 -12.82 1.89
CA ILE A 35 -4.88 -14.04 2.34
C ILE A 35 -5.90 -14.40 1.26
N THR A 36 -5.89 -15.65 0.82
CA THR A 36 -6.74 -16.13 -0.28
C THR A 36 -7.61 -17.30 0.15
N THR A 37 -8.73 -17.48 -0.56
CA THR A 37 -9.70 -18.56 -0.33
C THR A 37 -10.05 -19.20 -1.68
N GLU A 38 -10.45 -20.48 -1.66
CA GLU A 38 -10.80 -21.21 -2.89
C GLU A 38 -12.07 -20.67 -3.57
N THR A 39 -12.99 -20.14 -2.76
CA THR A 39 -14.26 -19.56 -3.21
C THR A 39 -14.30 -18.07 -2.96
N ALA A 40 -15.12 -17.35 -3.73
CA ALA A 40 -15.32 -15.92 -3.51
C ALA A 40 -16.00 -15.66 -2.16
N VAL A 41 -15.38 -14.81 -1.33
CA VAL A 41 -15.90 -14.39 -0.03
C VAL A 41 -16.18 -12.89 -0.08
N PRO A 42 -17.44 -12.44 0.14
CA PRO A 42 -17.73 -11.02 0.26
C PRO A 42 -17.02 -10.43 1.48
N GLY A 43 -16.40 -9.25 1.35
CA GLY A 43 -15.73 -8.59 2.48
C GLY A 43 -16.67 -8.22 3.64
N CYS A 44 -17.98 -8.10 3.38
CA CYS A 44 -19.01 -7.86 4.39
C CYS A 44 -19.55 -9.15 5.03
N ALA A 45 -19.12 -10.33 4.58
CA ALA A 45 -19.61 -11.59 5.11
C ALA A 45 -19.07 -11.86 6.52
N THR A 46 -19.91 -12.46 7.36
CA THR A 46 -19.47 -12.98 8.66
C THR A 46 -18.40 -14.05 8.44
N GLY A 47 -17.25 -13.91 9.09
CA GLY A 47 -16.11 -14.81 8.91
C GLY A 47 -15.23 -14.53 7.70
N ALA A 48 -15.43 -13.41 6.98
CA ALA A 48 -14.52 -12.97 5.92
C ALA A 48 -13.08 -12.74 6.40
N SER A 49 -12.91 -12.50 7.71
CA SER A 49 -11.63 -12.50 8.40
C SER A 49 -11.56 -13.73 9.30
N HIS A 50 -10.91 -14.78 8.81
CA HIS A 50 -10.68 -16.00 9.57
C HIS A 50 -9.39 -15.87 10.38
N GLU A 51 -9.51 -15.99 11.70
CA GLU A 51 -8.48 -15.66 12.67
C GLU A 51 -7.22 -16.51 12.51
N ILE A 52 -7.37 -17.77 12.10
CA ILE A 52 -6.25 -18.70 11.92
C ILE A 52 -5.41 -18.26 10.71
N ASP A 53 -6.05 -17.88 9.61
CA ASP A 53 -5.34 -17.45 8.40
C ASP A 53 -4.58 -16.13 8.65
N ILE A 54 -5.17 -15.24 9.45
CA ILE A 54 -4.52 -14.00 9.89
C ILE A 54 -3.30 -14.31 10.78
N GLU A 55 -3.43 -15.22 11.74
CA GLU A 55 -2.33 -15.63 12.62
C GLU A 55 -1.15 -16.21 11.83
N VAL A 56 -1.44 -17.09 10.86
CA VAL A 56 -0.43 -17.70 10.00
C VAL A 56 0.26 -16.64 9.14
N ALA A 57 -0.50 -15.72 8.55
CA ALA A 57 0.06 -14.61 7.77
C ALA A 57 0.95 -13.71 8.63
N VAL A 58 0.57 -13.41 9.88
CA VAL A 58 1.38 -12.62 10.80
C VAL A 58 2.69 -13.33 11.14
N ARG A 59 2.64 -14.64 11.44
CA ARG A 59 3.86 -15.43 11.69
C ARG A 59 4.79 -15.45 10.50
N PHE A 60 4.25 -15.58 9.30
CA PHE A 60 5.03 -15.46 8.06
C PHE A 60 5.70 -14.08 7.96
N CYS A 61 4.95 -12.99 8.17
CA CYS A 61 5.50 -11.63 8.15
C CYS A 61 6.66 -11.45 9.14
N ILE A 62 6.55 -12.01 10.34
CA ILE A 62 7.62 -11.96 11.36
C ILE A 62 8.89 -12.67 10.89
N GLU A 63 8.78 -13.87 10.32
CA GLU A 63 9.94 -14.61 9.83
C GLU A 63 10.56 -13.95 8.60
N VAL A 64 9.74 -13.38 7.70
CA VAL A 64 10.22 -12.55 6.58
C VAL A 64 10.96 -11.33 7.11
N ALA A 65 10.44 -10.62 8.11
CA ALA A 65 11.10 -9.47 8.70
C ALA A 65 12.47 -9.83 9.31
N LYS A 66 12.57 -10.97 10.01
CA LYS A 66 13.85 -11.49 10.53
C LYS A 66 14.83 -11.83 9.40
N ALA A 67 14.36 -12.50 8.34
CA ALA A 67 15.21 -12.88 7.22
C ALA A 67 15.69 -11.65 6.43
N PHE A 68 14.79 -10.70 6.17
CA PHE A 68 15.08 -9.44 5.50
C PHE A 68 16.05 -8.58 6.31
N GLY A 69 15.79 -8.39 7.61
CA GLY A 69 16.68 -7.66 8.51
C GLY A 69 18.08 -8.29 8.65
N ALA A 70 18.19 -9.61 8.43
CA ALA A 70 19.47 -10.32 8.38
C ALA A 70 20.13 -10.34 6.98
N GLY A 71 19.57 -9.67 5.98
CA GLY A 71 20.09 -9.64 4.61
C GLY A 71 19.95 -10.97 3.85
N ARG A 72 19.08 -11.89 4.30
CA ARG A 72 18.87 -13.22 3.73
C ARG A 72 17.63 -13.32 2.84
N CYS A 73 16.92 -12.22 2.62
CA CYS A 73 15.69 -12.16 1.84
C CYS A 73 15.64 -10.85 1.06
N GLN A 74 15.20 -10.92 -0.20
CA GLN A 74 14.91 -9.76 -1.04
C GLN A 74 13.42 -9.79 -1.40
N LEU A 75 12.77 -8.63 -1.40
CA LEU A 75 11.32 -8.51 -1.66
C LEU A 75 11.01 -7.96 -3.06
N TYR A 76 12.04 -7.52 -3.80
CA TYR A 76 11.92 -6.97 -5.14
C TYR A 76 13.24 -7.16 -5.90
N ASP A 77 13.18 -7.10 -7.23
CA ASP A 77 14.37 -7.08 -8.08
C ASP A 77 14.94 -5.65 -8.15
N ALA A 78 16.19 -5.50 -7.72
CA ALA A 78 16.83 -4.18 -7.64
C ALA A 78 17.13 -3.57 -9.01
N GLU A 79 17.49 -4.38 -10.01
CA GLU A 79 17.79 -3.91 -11.36
C GLU A 79 16.51 -3.46 -12.08
N GLU A 80 15.44 -4.26 -11.95
CA GLU A 80 14.12 -3.91 -12.48
C GLU A 80 13.59 -2.62 -11.84
N PHE A 81 13.69 -2.48 -10.51
CA PHE A 81 13.24 -1.29 -9.82
C PHE A 81 14.03 -0.04 -10.23
N GLN A 82 15.35 -0.14 -10.37
CA GLN A 82 16.17 0.96 -10.87
C GLN A 82 15.76 1.36 -12.29
N ARG A 83 15.45 0.39 -13.14
CA ARG A 83 14.96 0.66 -14.50
C ARG A 83 13.61 1.38 -14.49
N LEU A 84 12.68 0.99 -13.61
CA LEU A 84 11.40 1.69 -13.44
C LEU A 84 11.61 3.15 -13.03
N VAL A 85 12.49 3.40 -12.06
CA VAL A 85 12.83 4.77 -11.62
C VAL A 85 13.49 5.58 -12.74
N ALA A 86 14.37 4.96 -13.54
CA ALA A 86 15.01 5.65 -14.65
C ALA A 86 14.03 6.05 -15.77
N LEU A 87 13.01 5.21 -16.03
CA LEU A 87 12.02 5.45 -17.07
C LEU A 87 10.93 6.44 -16.65
N TYR A 88 10.46 6.35 -15.40
CA TYR A 88 9.24 7.05 -14.96
C TYR A 88 9.48 8.02 -13.80
N GLY A 89 10.68 8.03 -13.22
CA GLY A 89 10.99 8.81 -12.03
C GLY A 89 10.40 8.21 -10.76
N SER A 90 10.61 8.90 -9.64
CA SER A 90 10.07 8.51 -8.34
C SER A 90 8.58 8.83 -8.24
N MET A 91 7.78 7.85 -7.80
CA MET A 91 6.35 8.03 -7.54
C MET A 91 6.04 8.75 -6.22
N LYS A 92 7.06 9.13 -5.42
CA LYS A 92 6.84 9.84 -4.14
C LYS A 92 6.05 11.14 -4.28
N HIS A 93 6.11 11.79 -5.43
CA HIS A 93 5.34 13.01 -5.68
C HIS A 93 3.82 12.80 -5.63
N LEU A 94 3.34 11.56 -5.78
CA LEU A 94 1.93 11.19 -5.65
C LEU A 94 1.48 11.04 -4.20
N GLN A 95 2.41 10.86 -3.26
CA GLN A 95 2.15 10.61 -1.83
C GLN A 95 1.90 11.90 -1.04
N HIS A 96 2.02 13.07 -1.68
CA HIS A 96 1.75 14.36 -1.03
C HIS A 96 0.51 15.00 -1.66
N ALA A 97 -0.35 15.57 -0.82
CA ALA A 97 -1.44 16.40 -1.32
C ALA A 97 -0.80 17.59 -2.06
N SER A 98 -1.17 17.80 -3.31
CA SER A 98 -0.83 19.03 -4.01
C SER A 98 -1.43 20.18 -3.21
N ASN A 99 -0.58 21.07 -2.68
CA ASN A 99 -0.96 22.26 -1.91
C ASN A 99 -1.96 23.11 -2.70
N HIS A 100 -3.26 22.80 -2.61
CA HIS A 100 -4.29 23.74 -2.93
C HIS A 100 -4.32 24.70 -1.75
N LYS A 101 -3.65 25.85 -1.91
CA LYS A 101 -3.92 26.99 -1.05
C LYS A 101 -5.41 27.24 -1.14
N GLU A 102 -6.15 26.93 -0.07
CA GLU A 102 -7.51 27.39 0.10
C GLU A 102 -7.45 28.92 0.04
N GLU A 103 -7.80 29.46 -1.12
CA GLU A 103 -8.07 30.87 -1.28
C GLU A 103 -9.30 31.13 -0.42
N GLN A 104 -9.07 31.78 0.73
CA GLN A 104 -10.06 32.14 1.73
C GLN A 104 -11.24 32.84 1.05
N ARG A 105 -12.28 32.07 0.75
CA ARG A 105 -13.56 32.62 0.31
C ARG A 105 -14.34 33.01 1.55
N GLY A 106 -13.93 34.13 2.14
CA GLY A 106 -14.74 34.84 3.11
C GLY A 106 -16.03 35.26 2.45
N HIS A 107 -17.16 34.68 2.87
CA HIS A 107 -18.47 35.25 2.63
C HIS A 107 -19.20 35.35 3.97
N VAL A 108 -19.58 36.61 4.22
CA VAL A 108 -20.48 37.15 5.24
C VAL A 108 -21.83 36.43 5.19
#